data_AF-A0A382CF07-F1
#
_entry.id   AF-A0A382CF07-F1
#
_cell.length_a   1.000
_cell.length_b   1.000
_cell.length_c   1.000
_cell.angle_alpha   90.00
_cell.angle_beta   90.00
_cell.angle_gamma   90.00
#
_symmetry.space_group_name_H-M   'P 1'
#
loop_
_entity.id
_entity.type
_entity.pdbx_description
1 polymer ?
#
loop_
_entity_poly.entity_id
_entity_poly.type
_entity_poly.pdbx_seq_one_letter_code
_entity_poly.pdbx_strand_id
1 'polypeptide(L)'
;MHEESLKSYSQKDLNNLLERGVHIPDLNLVHITRDVQLENIAPGSTIYPFVRITGSKTQIHSGARIGVRGPVILENSFIGENAVIGDLGQVTLIDT
;
A
#
# COMPACT_ATOMS: atom_id res chain seq x y z
N MET A 1 -11.65 2.82 20.80
CA MET A 1 -10.66 2.39 19.78
C MET A 1 -11.32 1.22 19.04
N HIS A 2 -11.86 1.47 17.85
CA HIS A 2 -12.69 0.48 17.16
C HIS A 2 -11.81 -0.65 16.60
N GLU A 3 -11.98 -1.87 17.12
CA GLU A 3 -11.23 -3.08 16.68
C GLU A 3 -11.43 -3.43 15.19
N GLU A 4 -12.46 -2.88 14.54
CA GLU A 4 -12.71 -3.12 13.11
C GLU A 4 -11.66 -2.49 12.18
N SER A 5 -10.97 -1.41 12.61
CA SER A 5 -9.96 -0.72 11.78
C SER A 5 -8.61 -1.46 11.71
N LEU A 6 -8.45 -2.58 12.43
CA LEU A 6 -7.24 -3.42 12.40
C LEU A 6 -7.41 -4.68 11.55
N LYS A 7 -8.61 -4.93 10.99
CA LYS A 7 -8.81 -6.06 10.08
C LYS A 7 -8.21 -5.73 8.72
N SER A 8 -7.49 -6.68 8.16
CA SER A 8 -6.91 -6.54 6.82
C SER A 8 -7.77 -7.19 5.77
N TYR A 9 -7.65 -6.68 4.55
CA TYR A 9 -8.24 -7.32 3.38
C TYR A 9 -7.70 -8.73 3.25
N SER A 10 -8.57 -9.67 2.87
CA SER A 10 -8.12 -10.99 2.48
C SER A 10 -7.48 -10.94 1.10
N GLN A 11 -6.69 -11.97 0.77
CA GLN A 11 -6.12 -12.13 -0.56
C GLN A 11 -7.17 -12.01 -1.68
N LYS A 12 -8.35 -12.59 -1.45
CA LYS A 12 -9.45 -12.55 -2.40
C LYS A 12 -9.97 -11.12 -2.61
N ASP A 13 -10.01 -10.32 -1.55
CA ASP A 13 -10.47 -8.93 -1.61
C ASP A 13 -9.47 -8.07 -2.39
N LEU A 14 -8.16 -8.33 -2.26
CA LEU A 14 -7.12 -7.56 -2.93
C LEU A 14 -6.93 -7.90 -4.41
N ASN A 15 -7.52 -8.98 -4.93
CA ASN A 15 -7.47 -9.30 -6.36
C ASN A 15 -8.03 -8.17 -7.24
N ASN A 16 -8.98 -7.38 -6.72
CA ASN A 16 -9.51 -6.21 -7.45
C ASN A 16 -8.42 -5.17 -7.78
N LEU A 17 -7.39 -5.04 -6.94
CA LEU A 17 -6.25 -4.14 -7.22
C LEU A 17 -5.47 -4.62 -8.44
N LEU A 18 -5.22 -5.93 -8.52
CA LEU A 18 -4.52 -6.55 -9.65
C LEU A 18 -5.30 -6.35 -10.95
N GLU A 19 -6.61 -6.60 -10.93
CA GLU A 19 -7.51 -6.39 -12.08
C GLU A 19 -7.56 -4.93 -12.53
N ARG A 20 -7.48 -3.98 -11.58
CA ARG A 20 -7.42 -2.55 -11.87
C ARG A 20 -6.08 -2.12 -12.45
N GLY A 21 -5.02 -2.93 -12.36
CA GLY A 21 -3.70 -2.62 -12.90
C GLY A 21 -2.66 -2.18 -11.87
N VAL A 22 -2.90 -2.42 -10.58
CA VAL A 22 -1.86 -2.30 -9.54
C VAL A 22 -0.97 -3.54 -9.61
N HIS A 23 0.35 -3.35 -9.62
CA HIS A 23 1.28 -4.46 -9.65
C HIS A 23 1.70 -4.85 -8.23
N ILE A 24 1.40 -6.08 -7.82
CA ILE A 24 1.80 -6.63 -6.53
C ILE A 24 2.48 -7.99 -6.77
N PRO A 25 3.83 -8.07 -6.75
CA PRO A 25 4.55 -9.28 -7.13
C PRO A 25 4.23 -10.50 -6.26
N ASP A 26 4.08 -10.29 -4.95
CA ASP A 26 3.60 -11.31 -4.02
C ASP A 26 2.59 -10.69 -3.06
N LEU A 27 1.32 -10.93 -3.37
CA LEU A 27 0.19 -10.39 -2.63
C LEU A 27 0.13 -10.95 -1.20
N ASN A 28 0.70 -12.13 -0.91
CA ASN A 28 0.73 -12.70 0.45
C ASN A 28 1.65 -11.94 1.41
N LEU A 29 2.60 -11.17 0.87
CA LEU A 29 3.58 -10.42 1.64
C LEU A 29 3.22 -8.93 1.76
N VAL A 30 2.05 -8.53 1.27
CA VAL A 30 1.52 -7.17 1.40
C VAL A 30 0.35 -7.17 2.36
N HIS A 31 0.30 -6.15 3.22
CA HIS A 31 -0.76 -6.01 4.21
C HIS A 31 -1.47 -4.67 4.03
N ILE A 32 -2.78 -4.71 3.75
CA ILE A 32 -3.62 -3.52 3.61
C ILE A 32 -4.80 -3.66 4.57
N THR A 33 -4.94 -2.72 5.50
CA THR A 33 -6.07 -2.70 6.45
C THR A 33 -7.34 -2.18 5.78
N ARG A 34 -8.50 -2.59 6.30
CA ARG A 34 -9.83 -2.30 5.72
C ARG A 34 -10.27 -0.85 5.84
N ASP A 35 -9.56 -0.04 6.63
CA ASP A 35 -9.76 1.40 6.68
C ASP A 35 -9.19 2.11 5.45
N VAL A 36 -8.21 1.50 4.75
CA VAL A 36 -7.67 2.02 3.49
C VAL A 36 -8.69 1.82 2.37
N GLN A 37 -9.06 2.91 1.70
CA GLN A 37 -9.93 2.85 0.52
C GLN A 37 -9.12 2.31 -0.68
N LEU A 38 -9.47 1.14 -1.21
CA LEU A 38 -8.73 0.53 -2.32
C LEU A 38 -8.74 1.41 -3.58
N GLU A 39 -9.75 2.27 -3.73
CA GLU A 39 -9.88 3.23 -4.82
C GLU A 39 -8.73 4.24 -4.84
N ASN A 40 -8.15 4.55 -3.66
CA ASN A 40 -7.03 5.47 -3.50
C ASN A 40 -5.68 4.87 -3.92
N ILE A 41 -5.64 3.60 -4.32
CA ILE A 41 -4.45 2.96 -4.88
C ILE A 41 -4.61 2.97 -6.40
N ALA A 42 -3.83 3.84 -7.05
CA ALA A 42 -3.93 4.08 -8.48
C ALA A 42 -3.34 2.94 -9.31
N PRO A 43 -3.93 2.65 -10.48
CA PRO A 43 -3.34 1.71 -11.43
C PRO A 43 -1.96 2.16 -11.91
N GLY A 44 -1.08 1.21 -12.24
CA GLY A 44 0.31 1.45 -12.60
C GLY A 44 1.25 1.68 -11.42
N SER A 45 0.74 1.73 -10.18
CA SER A 45 1.58 1.67 -8.98
C SER A 45 2.09 0.24 -8.74
N THR A 46 3.23 0.12 -8.09
CA THR A 46 3.83 -1.17 -7.70
C THR A 46 4.04 -1.22 -6.19
N ILE A 47 3.46 -2.24 -5.56
CA ILE A 47 3.62 -2.51 -4.14
C ILE A 47 4.43 -3.80 -4.01
N TYR A 48 5.67 -3.67 -3.55
CA TYR A 48 6.57 -4.80 -3.35
C TYR A 48 6.27 -5.54 -2.04
N PRO A 49 6.84 -6.75 -1.84
CA PRO A 49 6.71 -7.49 -0.59
C PRO A 49 7.12 -6.70 0.66
N PHE A 50 6.54 -7.07 1.80
CA PHE A 50 6.79 -6.49 3.13
C PHE A 50 6.34 -5.04 3.30
N VAL A 51 5.37 -4.61 2.49
CA VAL A 51 4.70 -3.32 2.63
C VAL A 51 3.43 -3.48 3.47
N ARG A 52 3.28 -2.59 4.46
CA ARG A 52 2.06 -2.44 5.27
C ARG A 52 1.45 -1.07 5.02
N ILE A 53 0.15 -1.05 4.69
CA ILE A 53 -0.60 0.15 4.33
C ILE A 53 -1.81 0.23 5.27
N THR A 54 -1.89 1.33 6.01
CA THR A 54 -2.97 1.61 6.95
C THR A 54 -3.47 3.05 6.82
N GLY A 55 -4.61 3.35 7.44
CA GLY A 55 -5.14 4.70 7.50
C GLY A 55 -6.03 5.06 6.31
N SER A 56 -7.23 5.55 6.61
CA SER A 56 -8.24 5.92 5.60
C SER A 56 -7.83 7.08 4.70
N LYS A 57 -6.80 7.85 5.08
CA LYS A 57 -6.28 8.97 4.29
C LYS A 57 -5.17 8.57 3.32
N THR A 58 -4.71 7.32 3.36
CA THR A 58 -3.60 6.88 2.51
C THR A 58 -3.99 6.90 1.03
N GLN A 59 -3.11 7.50 0.22
CA GLN A 59 -3.25 7.63 -1.23
C GLN A 59 -1.94 7.22 -1.91
N ILE A 60 -2.04 6.42 -2.97
CA ILE A 60 -0.90 5.93 -3.74
C ILE A 60 -1.15 6.21 -5.20
N HIS A 61 -0.36 7.09 -5.79
CA HIS A 61 -0.55 7.55 -7.17
C HIS A 61 0.18 6.67 -8.20
N SER A 62 -0.16 6.88 -9.47
CA SER A 62 0.34 6.07 -10.58
C SER A 62 1.87 6.13 -10.70
N GLY A 63 2.48 5.02 -11.10
CA GLY A 63 3.94 4.89 -11.22
C GLY A 63 4.69 4.85 -9.89
N ALA A 64 4.02 5.03 -8.74
CA ALA A 64 4.67 4.92 -7.44
C ALA A 64 5.20 3.50 -7.21
N ARG A 65 6.40 3.39 -6.61
CA ARG A 65 7.09 2.12 -6.32
C ARG A 65 7.41 2.07 -4.83
N ILE A 66 6.74 1.18 -4.11
CA ILE A 66 6.79 1.14 -2.65
C ILE A 66 7.41 -0.18 -2.20
N GLY A 67 8.46 -0.12 -1.39
CA GLY A 67 9.13 -1.29 -0.81
C GLY A 67 10.14 -1.95 -1.74
N VAL A 68 10.77 -1.18 -2.64
CA VAL A 68 11.62 -1.73 -3.72
C VAL A 68 12.74 -2.65 -3.18
N ARG A 69 13.40 -2.25 -2.09
CA ARG A 69 14.50 -3.01 -1.47
C ARG A 69 14.44 -3.06 0.06
N GLY A 70 13.34 -2.62 0.66
CA GLY A 70 13.18 -2.60 2.10
C GLY A 70 11.71 -2.60 2.53
N PRO A 71 11.42 -3.04 3.76
CA PRO A 71 10.06 -3.01 4.30
C PRO A 71 9.57 -1.57 4.46
N VAL A 72 8.29 -1.35 4.17
CA VAL A 72 7.68 -0.01 4.27
C VAL A 72 6.40 -0.07 5.08
N ILE A 73 6.22 0.89 5.99
CA ILE A 73 4.95 1.15 6.67
C ILE A 73 4.43 2.51 6.20
N LEU A 74 3.21 2.54 5.69
CA LEU A 74 2.49 3.76 5.32
C LEU A 74 1.23 3.87 6.19
N GLU A 75 1.07 5.00 6.86
CA GLU A 75 -0.13 5.32 7.63
C GLU A 75 -0.61 6.74 7.30
N ASN A 76 -1.86 6.88 6.87
CA ASN A 76 -2.48 8.17 6.51
C ASN A 76 -1.60 9.06 5.63
N SER A 77 -0.90 8.47 4.66
CA SER A 77 0.16 9.15 3.90
C SER A 77 -0.18 9.32 2.43
N PHE A 78 0.24 10.43 1.83
CA PHE A 78 0.12 10.72 0.41
C PHE A 78 1.41 10.36 -0.35
N ILE A 79 1.33 9.39 -1.26
CA ILE A 79 2.45 8.98 -2.11
C ILE A 79 2.20 9.48 -3.53
N GLY A 80 2.99 10.47 -3.95
CA GLY A 80 2.86 11.11 -5.26
C GLY A 80 3.25 10.24 -6.45
N GLU A 81 2.93 10.72 -7.65
CA GLU A 81 3.21 10.03 -8.91
C GLU A 81 4.72 9.76 -9.06
N ASN A 82 5.06 8.56 -9.52
CA ASN A 82 6.44 8.09 -9.72
C ASN A 82 7.34 8.14 -8.48
N ALA A 83 6.78 8.36 -7.29
CA ALA A 83 7.55 8.35 -6.05
C ALA A 83 8.14 6.96 -5.79
N VAL A 84 9.37 6.95 -5.26
CA VAL A 84 10.06 5.71 -4.93
C VAL A 84 10.33 5.69 -3.43
N ILE A 85 9.72 4.75 -2.72
CA ILE A 85 9.79 4.61 -1.27
C ILE A 85 10.42 3.25 -0.93
N GLY A 86 11.36 3.23 0.01
CA GLY A 86 12.01 1.99 0.47
C GLY A 86 13.04 1.41 -0.49
N ASP A 87 13.65 2.24 -1.35
CA ASP A 87 14.68 1.80 -2.31
C ASP A 87 16.09 1.70 -1.71
N LEU A 88 16.34 2.43 -0.62
CA LEU A 88 17.63 2.44 0.09
C LEU A 88 17.56 1.81 1.48
N GLY A 89 16.43 1.20 1.85
CA GLY A 89 16.24 0.57 3.14
C GLY A 89 14.80 0.66 3.65
N GLN A 90 14.64 0.39 4.95
CA GLN A 90 13.35 0.47 5.62
C GLN A 90 12.85 1.91 5.75
N VAL A 91 11.53 2.11 5.57
CA VAL A 91 10.89 3.42 5.72
C VAL A 91 9.57 3.29 6.48
N THR A 92 9.28 4.25 7.36
CA THR A 92 7.96 4.43 7.97
C THR A 92 7.50 5.85 7.70
N LEU A 93 6.34 6.01 7.08
CA LEU A 93 5.67 7.30 6.85
C LEU A 93 4.33 7.32 7.59
N ILE A 94 4.11 8.38 8.37
CA ILE A 94 2.91 8.55 9.19
C ILE A 94 2.48 10.02 9.04
N ASP A 95 1.22 10.22 8.64
CA ASP A 95 0.59 11.54 8.50
C ASP A 95 1.40 12.53 7.61
N THR A 96 1.89 12.05 6.46
CA THR A 96 2.67 12.84 5.48
C THR A 96 1.93 13.14 4.20
#